data_AF-A0A3D6BN88-F1
#
_entry.id   AF-A0A3D6BN88-F1
#
_cell.length_a   1.000
_cell.length_b   1.000
_cell.length_c   1.000
_cell.angle_alpha   90.00
_cell.angle_beta   90.00
_cell.angle_gamma   90.00
#
_symmetry.space_group_name_H-M   'P 1'
#
loop_
_entity.id
_entity.type
_entity.pdbx_description
1 polymer ?
#
loop_
_entity_poly.entity_id
_entity_poly.type
_entity_poly.pdbx_seq_one_letter_code
_entity_poly.pdbx_strand_id
1 'polypeptide(L)' 'SAIFNAGKVSRINVAHFMARLIHDADLWAKWKGQMPVIYSAAAH' A
#
# COMPACT_ATOMS: atom_id res chain seq x y z
N SER A 1 -0.21 4.02 -17.38
CA SER A 1 -0.92 5.14 -16.75
C SER A 1 -0.35 5.39 -15.36
N ALA A 2 0.16 6.59 -15.13
CA ALA A 2 0.78 7.02 -13.87
C ALA A 2 -0.27 7.25 -12.77
N ILE A 3 0.23 7.25 -11.53
CA ILE A 3 -0.42 7.12 -10.23
C ILE A 3 -1.30 8.34 -9.87
N PHE A 4 -2.30 8.70 -10.69
CA PHE A 4 -3.16 9.84 -10.39
C PHE A 4 -4.61 9.62 -10.85
N ASN A 5 -5.34 8.76 -10.13
CA ASN A 5 -6.77 8.97 -9.95
C ASN A 5 -7.05 9.15 -8.45
N ALA A 6 -6.93 10.40 -8.03
CA ALA A 6 -6.96 10.85 -6.64
C ALA A 6 -8.40 10.95 -6.11
N GLY A 7 -9.08 9.82 -5.95
CA GLY A 7 -10.37 9.75 -5.28
C GLY A 7 -10.24 9.48 -3.78
N LYS A 8 -9.59 10.36 -3.00
CA LYS A 8 -9.62 10.44 -1.52
C LYS A 8 -9.04 9.26 -0.69
N VAL A 9 -8.92 8.05 -1.23
CA VAL A 9 -8.63 6.81 -0.46
C VAL A 9 -7.24 6.22 -0.75
N SER A 10 -6.61 6.56 -1.88
CA SER A 10 -5.36 5.93 -2.32
C SER A 10 -4.13 6.30 -1.48
N ARG A 11 -3.88 7.58 -1.18
CA ARG A 11 -2.67 8.00 -0.42
C ARG A 11 -2.69 7.54 1.03
N ILE A 12 -3.86 7.57 1.67
CA ILE A 12 -4.02 7.11 3.06
C ILE A 12 -3.77 5.60 3.14
N ASN A 13 -4.28 4.82 2.19
CA ASN A 13 -4.04 3.37 2.16
C ASN A 13 -2.57 3.03 1.92
N VAL A 14 -1.88 3.77 1.05
CA VAL A 14 -0.44 3.62 0.86
C VAL A 14 0.30 3.97 2.15
N ALA A 15 0.01 5.10 2.79
CA ALA A 15 0.66 5.50 4.04
C ALA A 15 0.42 4.48 5.17
N HIS A 16 -0.81 3.98 5.31
CA HIS A 16 -1.15 2.97 6.29
C HIS A 16 -0.42 1.64 6.02
N PHE A 17 -0.34 1.21 4.76
CA PHE A 17 0.42 0.03 4.38
C PHE A 17 1.92 0.21 4.65
N MET A 18 2.50 1.35 4.29
CA MET A 18 3.92 1.64 4.53
C MET A 18 4.25 1.71 6.02
N ALA A 19 3.36 2.26 6.84
CA ALA A 19 3.51 2.24 8.30
C ALA A 19 3.52 0.81 8.84
N ARG A 20 2.57 -0.04 8.44
CA ARG A 20 2.56 -1.46 8.83
C ARG A 20 3.79 -2.20 8.34
N LEU A 21 4.23 -1.95 7.11
CA LEU A 21 5.37 -2.61 6.48
C LEU A 21 6.69 -2.37 7.26
N ILE A 22 6.89 -1.18 7.82
CA ILE A 22 8.11 -0.85 8.58
C ILE A 22 8.08 -1.46 9.99
N HIS A 23 6.89 -1.59 10.59
CA HIS A 23 6.75 -2.08 11.96
C HIS A 23 6.60 -3.60 12.08
N ASP A 24 6.15 -4.28 11.03
CA ASP A 24 5.91 -5.72 11.02
C ASP A 24 7.05 -6.45 10.30
N ALA A 25 7.88 -7.16 11.06
CA ALA A 25 9.07 -7.83 10.56
C ALA A 25 8.75 -8.97 9.57
N ASP A 26 7.63 -9.67 9.77
CA ASP A 26 7.20 -10.75 8.89
C ASP A 26 6.67 -10.18 7.57
N LEU A 27 5.90 -9.09 7.66
CA LEU A 27 5.43 -8.35 6.50
C LEU A 27 6.60 -7.74 5.71
N TRP A 28 7.59 -7.18 6.40
CA TRP A 28 8.82 -6.68 5.78
C TRP A 28 9.57 -7.79 5.04
N ALA A 29 9.77 -8.94 5.68
CA ALA A 29 10.44 -10.08 5.06
C ALA A 29 9.72 -10.57 3.79
N LYS A 30 8.39 -10.57 3.81
CA LYS A 30 7.55 -10.96 2.66
C LYS A 30 7.66 -10.02 1.46
N TRP A 31 7.75 -8.71 1.69
CA TRP A 31 7.68 -7.69 0.63
C TRP A 31 9.03 -7.06 0.27
N LYS A 32 10.09 -7.37 1.01
CA LYS A 32 11.45 -6.90 0.69
C LYS A 32 11.85 -7.37 -0.71
N GLY A 33 12.24 -6.41 -1.55
CA GLY A 33 12.66 -6.66 -2.94
C GLY A 33 11.52 -6.87 -3.94
N GLN A 34 10.26 -6.72 -3.52
CA GLN A 34 9.08 -6.81 -4.37
C GLN A 34 8.58 -5.41 -4.76
N MET A 35 7.92 -5.28 -5.93
CA MET A 35 7.29 -4.02 -6.37
C MET A 35 5.77 -4.17 -6.48
N PRO A 36 5.04 -4.17 -5.34
CA PRO A 36 3.59 -4.33 -5.35
C PRO A 36 2.84 -3.14 -5.94
N VAL A 37 1.73 -3.43 -6.62
CA VAL A 37 0.71 -2.45 -6.97
C VAL A 37 -0.37 -2.48 -5.89
N ILE A 38 -0.53 -1.38 -5.16
CA ILE A 38 -1.50 -1.27 -4.06
C ILE A 38 -2.82 -0.76 -4.64
N TYR A 39 -3.86 -1.59 -4.57
CA TYR A 39 -5.23 -1.22 -4.90
C TYR A 39 -6.03 -0.90 -3.63
N SER A 40 -6.99 0.02 -3.75
CA SER A 40 -7.97 0.23 -2.67
C SER A 40 -9.05 -0.83 -2.81
N ALA A 41 -9.39 -1.53 -1.72
CA ALA A 41 -10.59 -2.35 -1.70
C ALA A 41 -11.79 -1.42 -1.88
N ALA A 42 -12.57 -1.59 -2.95
CA ALA A 42 -13.89 -0.99 -3.02
C ALA A 42 -14.71 -1.64 -1.91
N ALA A 43 -15.08 -0.86 -0.90
CA ALA A 43 -16.09 -1.29 0.05
C ALA A 43 -17.38 -1.55 -0.76
N HIS A 44 -17.80 -2.81 -0.80
CA HIS A 44 -19.16 -3.21 -1.13
C HIS A 44 -19.91 -3.46 0.17
#